data_AF-A0A8B6BVH0-F1
#
_entry.id   AF-A0A8B6BVH0-F1
#
_cell.length_a   1.000
_cell.length_b   1.000
_cell.length_c   1.000
_cell.angle_alpha   90.00
_cell.angle_beta   90.00
_cell.angle_gamma   90.00
#
_symmetry.space_group_name_H-M   'P 1'
#
loop_
_entity.id
_entity.type
_entity.pdbx_description
1 polymer ?
#
loop_
_entity_poly.entity_id
_entity_poly.type
_entity_poly.pdbx_seq_one_letter_code
_entity_poly.pdbx_strand_id
1 'polypeptide(L)'
;MYLDDGWICDDFQSCNSASVHLQNDLKHAGFHVNEEKSQWHPVQSLEWLGFTWNLLEGAIDIPVQKLENLRVKVHNLRFKYFATARELASVVGSIISMRFAYGPICQIFTRQLSMLIASKVFWDAKISLSAEAIDELHFWSQNIDSLSPRVISPWFRLPERIIYTDASDHAGAGILLDESSETFHCMWDDFNKAQSSTFRELKAVELLLKTMGSKLENKFVKLYSDNQNVIRIVQVGSMKSPLQCLAFSIFNTCLLFNIDLSVAWVPRLQNCTADFVSKFFDFDDWGIHQRIFRYFDKLWGPFTCDLFASSNNYKVAKYYSLFWTPGTSGVDAFAHNWALENSWIVPPVHLINRTIRYLIFCRAKGVLIVPKWISASYWPSIVDMNGKYLSCIVDYVEYKYPTNFFTPGSDKSSIFATQTFQSSVLVLRFDASSM
;
A
#
# COMPACT_ATOMS: atom_id res chain seq x y z
N MET A 1 19.20 -35.10 7.54
CA MET A 1 20.49 -34.92 8.22
C MET A 1 20.97 -33.49 7.97
N TYR A 2 21.38 -32.78 9.02
CA TYR A 2 21.92 -31.44 9.00
C TYR A 2 23.13 -31.42 9.95
N LEU A 3 24.32 -31.29 9.39
CA LEU A 3 25.59 -31.39 10.12
C LEU A 3 25.68 -32.69 10.94
N ASP A 4 25.51 -32.59 12.26
CA ASP A 4 25.59 -33.65 13.26
C ASP A 4 24.25 -34.30 13.61
N ASP A 5 23.12 -33.65 13.30
CA ASP A 5 21.78 -34.08 13.72
C ASP A 5 20.87 -34.47 12.54
N GLY A 6 19.84 -35.26 12.79
CA GLY A 6 18.86 -35.63 11.78
C GLY A 6 17.58 -36.21 12.37
N TRP A 7 16.54 -36.23 11.55
CA TRP A 7 15.25 -36.81 11.88
C TRP A 7 14.63 -37.44 10.63
N ILE A 8 13.72 -38.38 10.88
CA ILE A 8 12.95 -39.12 9.87
C ILE A 8 11.48 -38.79 10.11
N CYS A 9 10.76 -38.45 9.05
CA CYS A 9 9.35 -38.08 9.12
C CYS A 9 8.55 -38.98 8.16
N ASP A 10 7.65 -39.78 8.72
CA ASP A 10 6.76 -40.72 8.04
C ASP A 10 5.65 -41.15 9.02
N ASP A 11 4.89 -42.19 8.69
CA ASP A 11 3.98 -42.84 9.63
C ASP A 11 4.73 -43.47 10.83
N PHE A 12 3.99 -43.71 11.92
CA PHE A 12 4.55 -44.19 13.18
C PHE A 12 5.35 -45.50 13.04
N GLN A 13 4.85 -46.46 12.24
CA GLN A 13 5.51 -47.77 12.09
C GLN A 13 6.78 -47.64 11.27
N SER A 14 6.74 -46.85 10.20
CA SER A 14 7.89 -46.56 9.34
C SER A 14 8.98 -45.82 10.12
N CYS A 15 8.64 -44.76 10.86
CA CYS A 15 9.59 -44.04 11.71
C CYS A 15 10.21 -44.93 12.79
N ASN A 16 9.42 -45.78 13.46
CA ASN A 16 9.94 -46.66 14.51
C ASN A 16 10.91 -47.71 13.93
N SER A 17 10.56 -48.29 12.79
CA SER A 17 11.41 -49.26 12.08
C SER A 17 12.71 -48.61 11.60
N ALA A 18 12.62 -47.42 11.02
CA ALA A 18 13.78 -46.67 10.55
C ALA A 18 14.69 -46.23 11.71
N SER A 19 14.13 -45.85 12.86
CA SER A 19 14.89 -45.51 14.06
C SER A 19 15.73 -46.70 14.56
N VAL A 20 15.13 -47.90 14.64
CA VAL A 20 15.85 -49.12 15.04
C VAL A 20 16.97 -49.45 14.04
N HIS A 21 16.71 -49.30 12.73
CA HIS A 21 17.71 -49.54 11.70
C HIS A 21 18.88 -48.55 11.83
N LEU A 22 18.58 -47.26 11.97
CA LEU A 22 19.58 -46.21 12.11
C LEU A 22 20.47 -46.40 13.34
N GLN A 23 19.89 -46.77 14.48
CA GLN A 23 20.66 -47.09 15.70
C GLN A 23 21.64 -48.24 15.47
N ASN A 24 21.20 -49.31 14.79
CA ASN A 24 22.06 -50.44 14.46
C ASN A 24 23.18 -50.04 13.49
N ASP A 25 22.86 -49.26 12.46
CA ASP A 25 23.86 -48.79 11.48
C ASP A 25 24.92 -47.90 12.13
N LEU A 26 24.52 -46.95 12.98
CA LEU A 26 25.43 -46.09 13.72
C LEU A 26 26.36 -46.91 14.63
N LYS A 27 25.79 -47.90 15.34
CA LYS A 27 26.56 -48.81 16.19
C LYS A 27 27.55 -49.66 15.39
N HIS A 28 27.13 -50.22 14.26
CA HIS A 28 28.01 -51.03 13.39
C HIS A 28 29.12 -50.19 12.74
N ALA A 29 28.83 -48.94 12.41
CA ALA A 29 29.81 -47.99 11.91
C ALA A 29 30.77 -47.47 13.00
N GLY A 30 30.56 -47.83 14.27
CA GLY A 30 31.41 -47.45 15.39
C GLY A 30 31.12 -46.05 15.97
N PHE A 31 30.04 -45.39 15.55
CA PHE A 31 29.62 -44.12 16.13
C PHE A 31 29.10 -44.32 17.56
N HIS A 32 29.35 -43.33 18.42
CA HIS A 32 28.81 -43.28 19.78
C HIS A 32 27.70 -42.23 19.81
N VAL A 33 26.47 -42.68 20.03
CA VAL A 33 25.31 -41.79 20.05
C VAL A 33 25.07 -41.27 21.46
N ASN A 34 24.64 -40.02 21.58
CA ASN A 34 24.25 -39.44 22.86
C ASN A 34 22.80 -39.81 23.17
N GLU A 35 22.60 -40.85 23.97
CA GLU A 35 21.27 -41.37 24.31
C GLU A 35 20.37 -40.35 25.03
N GLU A 36 20.94 -39.47 25.85
CA GLU A 36 20.17 -38.46 26.59
C GLU A 36 19.63 -37.36 25.66
N LYS A 37 20.38 -37.04 24.61
CA LYS A 37 19.98 -36.01 23.63
C LYS A 37 19.17 -36.57 22.47
N SER A 38 19.22 -37.88 22.24
CA SER A 38 18.58 -38.51 21.08
C SER A 38 17.12 -38.84 21.36
N GLN A 39 16.27 -38.61 20.36
CA GLN A 39 14.86 -38.99 20.39
C GLN A 39 14.63 -40.18 19.44
N TRP A 40 14.66 -41.38 19.99
CA TRP A 40 14.56 -42.63 19.21
C TRP A 40 13.14 -43.12 18.98
N HIS A 41 12.20 -42.69 19.80
CA HIS A 41 10.80 -43.01 19.60
C HIS A 41 10.11 -41.93 18.76
N PRO A 42 9.26 -42.29 17.79
CA PRO A 42 8.54 -41.31 17.00
C PRO A 42 7.70 -40.39 17.89
N VAL A 43 7.84 -39.09 17.69
CA VAL A 43 7.08 -38.05 18.39
C VAL A 43 6.47 -37.08 17.40
N GLN A 44 5.37 -36.45 17.80
CA GLN A 44 4.66 -35.44 16.99
C GLN A 44 5.12 -34.00 17.28
N SER A 45 5.87 -33.81 18.37
CA SER A 45 6.43 -32.52 18.73
C SER A 45 7.85 -32.70 19.23
N LEU A 46 8.79 -31.88 18.75
CA LEU A 46 10.18 -31.90 19.19
C LEU A 46 10.87 -30.55 18.99
N GLU A 47 11.94 -30.33 19.73
CA GLU A 47 12.87 -29.23 19.48
C GLU A 47 13.97 -29.67 18.51
N TRP A 48 14.13 -28.97 17.39
CA TRP A 48 15.19 -29.22 16.41
C TRP A 48 15.67 -27.92 15.75
N LEU A 49 16.99 -27.76 15.63
CA LEU A 49 17.66 -26.53 15.18
C LEU A 49 17.23 -25.27 15.97
N GLY A 50 16.90 -25.45 17.24
CA GLY A 50 16.50 -24.36 18.14
C GLY A 50 15.07 -23.84 17.94
N PHE A 51 14.21 -24.62 17.29
CA PHE A 51 12.78 -24.36 17.13
C PHE A 51 11.96 -25.55 17.60
N THR A 52 10.74 -25.29 18.04
CA THR A 52 9.77 -26.33 18.37
C THR A 52 8.95 -26.65 17.13
N TRP A 53 9.01 -27.88 16.68
CA TRP A 53 8.24 -28.38 15.53
C TRP A 53 7.02 -29.11 16.05
N ASN A 54 5.82 -28.65 15.69
CA ASN A 54 4.56 -29.34 15.96
C ASN A 54 4.04 -29.92 14.63
N LEU A 55 4.20 -31.23 14.45
CA LEU A 55 3.83 -31.93 13.22
C LEU A 55 2.33 -32.16 13.10
N LEU A 56 1.58 -32.15 14.22
CA LEU A 56 0.12 -32.29 14.22
C LEU A 56 -0.56 -31.04 13.66
N GLU A 57 -0.09 -29.86 14.10
CA GLU A 57 -0.61 -28.57 13.64
C GLU A 57 0.11 -28.08 12.37
N GLY A 58 1.18 -28.76 11.96
CA GLY A 58 2.05 -28.32 10.88
C GLY A 58 2.63 -26.95 11.17
N ALA A 59 3.12 -26.72 12.39
CA ALA A 59 3.53 -25.40 12.85
C ALA A 59 4.95 -25.40 13.42
N ILE A 60 5.61 -24.24 13.32
CA ILE A 60 6.91 -23.98 13.91
C ILE A 60 6.75 -22.89 14.98
N ASP A 61 7.26 -23.17 16.16
CA ASP A 61 7.22 -22.29 17.32
C ASP A 61 8.63 -22.07 17.89
N ILE A 62 8.73 -21.11 18.80
CA ILE A 62 9.96 -20.73 19.48
C ILE A 62 9.96 -21.37 20.87
N PRO A 63 11.06 -22.03 21.28
CA PRO A 63 11.20 -22.57 22.61
C PRO A 63 10.92 -21.53 23.70
N VAL A 64 10.13 -21.90 24.71
CA VAL A 64 9.68 -20.99 25.79
C VAL A 64 10.85 -20.25 26.43
N GLN A 65 11.97 -20.94 26.67
CA GLN A 65 13.17 -20.34 27.24
C GLN A 65 13.75 -19.19 26.40
N LYS A 66 13.67 -19.29 25.07
CA LYS A 66 14.11 -18.21 24.16
C LYS A 66 13.18 -16.99 24.25
N LEU A 67 11.87 -17.22 24.36
CA LEU A 67 10.89 -16.16 24.54
C LEU A 67 11.10 -15.43 25.87
N GLU A 68 11.26 -16.16 26.98
CA GLU A 68 11.54 -15.58 28.30
C GLU A 68 12.81 -14.74 28.30
N ASN A 69 13.89 -15.25 27.71
CA ASN A 69 15.14 -14.51 27.57
C ASN A 69 14.95 -13.22 26.77
N LEU A 70 14.17 -13.24 25.69
CA LEU A 70 13.85 -12.04 24.92
C LEU A 70 13.01 -11.05 25.75
N ARG A 71 11.99 -11.52 26.47
CA ARG A 71 11.14 -10.68 27.34
C ARG A 71 11.99 -9.91 28.36
N VAL A 72 12.90 -10.59 29.05
CA VAL A 72 13.80 -9.97 30.03
C VAL A 72 14.66 -8.88 29.36
N LYS A 73 15.26 -9.18 28.21
CA LYS A 73 16.11 -8.22 27.48
C LYS A 73 15.33 -6.98 27.02
N VAL A 74 14.13 -7.16 26.46
CA VAL A 74 13.28 -6.06 25.99
C VAL A 74 12.78 -5.22 27.18
N HIS A 75 12.32 -5.87 28.26
CA HIS A 75 11.83 -5.20 29.45
C HIS A 75 12.90 -4.28 30.07
N ASN A 76 14.16 -4.75 30.11
CA ASN A 76 15.28 -3.98 30.63
C ASN A 76 15.59 -2.69 29.85
N LEU A 77 15.14 -2.58 28.59
CA LEU A 77 15.41 -1.42 27.74
C LEU A 77 14.18 -0.55 27.49
N ARG A 78 12.97 -1.11 27.58
CA ARG A 78 11.70 -0.46 27.24
C ARG A 78 11.47 0.88 27.95
N PHE A 79 11.93 1.03 29.18
CA PHE A 79 11.73 2.25 29.98
C PHE A 79 12.98 3.13 30.08
N LYS A 80 14.05 2.78 29.36
CA LYS A 80 15.28 3.57 29.34
C LYS A 80 15.21 4.62 28.23
N TYR A 81 15.82 5.78 28.47
CA TYR A 81 16.09 6.78 27.42
C TYR A 81 17.43 6.52 26.70
N PHE A 82 18.30 5.72 27.31
CA PHE A 82 19.62 5.41 26.79
C PHE A 82 19.93 3.92 26.91
N ALA A 83 20.62 3.39 25.90
CA ALA A 83 21.15 2.03 25.90
C ALA A 83 22.54 2.02 25.26
N THR A 84 23.32 0.96 25.49
CA THR A 84 24.55 0.70 24.76
C THR A 84 24.25 0.01 23.42
N ALA A 85 25.16 0.13 22.45
CA ALA A 85 25.05 -0.61 21.19
C ALA A 85 24.99 -2.14 21.44
N ARG A 86 25.70 -2.63 22.46
CA ARG A 86 25.71 -4.04 22.90
C ARG A 86 24.35 -4.49 23.43
N GLU A 87 23.71 -3.69 24.29
CA GLU A 87 22.36 -3.98 24.80
C GLU A 87 21.35 -4.07 23.66
N LEU A 88 21.37 -3.10 22.73
CA LEU A 88 20.50 -3.12 21.55
C LEU A 88 20.77 -4.33 20.66
N ALA A 89 22.04 -4.63 20.37
CA ALA A 89 22.41 -5.76 19.53
C ALA A 89 22.04 -7.11 20.15
N SER A 90 22.06 -7.22 21.48
CA SER A 90 21.59 -8.42 22.19
C SER A 90 20.09 -8.65 21.98
N VAL A 91 19.27 -7.58 22.01
CA VAL A 91 17.83 -7.66 21.70
C VAL A 91 17.62 -8.01 20.23
N VAL A 92 18.20 -7.23 19.32
CA VAL A 92 18.03 -7.43 17.87
C VAL A 92 18.50 -8.83 17.46
N GLY A 93 19.68 -9.27 17.90
CA GLY A 93 20.20 -10.60 17.59
C GLY A 93 19.28 -11.72 18.09
N SER A 94 18.68 -11.56 19.27
CA SER A 94 17.71 -12.53 19.79
C SER A 94 16.47 -12.60 18.89
N ILE A 95 15.91 -11.46 18.49
CA ILE A 95 14.73 -11.40 17.60
C ILE A 95 15.04 -11.98 16.23
N ILE A 96 16.18 -11.61 15.62
CA ILE A 96 16.57 -12.09 14.29
C ILE A 96 16.80 -13.61 14.29
N SER A 97 17.30 -14.19 15.40
CA SER A 97 17.44 -15.63 15.54
C SER A 97 16.12 -16.40 15.49
N MET A 98 14.99 -15.72 15.72
CA MET A 98 13.63 -16.28 15.71
C MET A 98 12.92 -16.12 14.35
N ARG A 99 13.60 -15.54 13.35
CA ARG A 99 13.02 -15.21 12.04
C ARG A 99 12.39 -16.39 11.32
N PHE A 100 12.87 -17.61 11.54
CA PHE A 100 12.29 -18.78 10.91
C PHE A 100 10.83 -19.00 11.33
N ALA A 101 10.53 -18.81 12.62
CA ALA A 101 9.19 -18.86 13.18
C ALA A 101 8.40 -17.57 12.90
N TYR A 102 8.89 -16.40 13.32
CA TYR A 102 8.13 -15.14 13.20
C TYR A 102 8.09 -14.53 11.78
N GLY A 103 8.96 -14.97 10.87
CA GLY A 103 9.00 -14.45 9.51
C GLY A 103 9.58 -13.03 9.38
N PRO A 104 9.14 -12.24 8.37
CA PRO A 104 9.78 -10.96 8.03
C PRO A 104 9.62 -9.86 9.10
N ILE A 105 8.64 -10.00 10.01
CA ILE A 105 8.38 -9.04 11.08
C ILE A 105 9.59 -8.80 11.97
N CYS A 106 10.40 -9.84 12.22
CA CYS A 106 11.66 -9.77 12.96
C CYS A 106 12.61 -8.70 12.44
N GLN A 107 12.57 -8.42 11.13
CA GLN A 107 13.49 -7.50 10.48
C GLN A 107 12.87 -6.14 10.21
N ILE A 108 11.56 -6.10 9.94
CA ILE A 108 10.82 -4.86 9.69
C ILE A 108 10.64 -4.09 11.00
N PHE A 109 10.37 -4.76 12.13
CA PHE A 109 10.09 -4.12 13.43
C PHE A 109 11.32 -4.02 14.34
N THR A 110 12.54 -4.20 13.82
CA THR A 110 13.80 -3.97 14.56
C THR A 110 14.77 -3.09 13.79
N ARG A 111 14.29 -2.40 12.77
CA ARG A 111 15.15 -1.75 11.79
C ARG A 111 15.68 -0.44 12.35
N GLN A 112 14.89 0.29 13.14
CA GLN A 112 15.36 1.46 13.86
C GLN A 112 16.45 1.09 14.87
N LEU A 113 16.23 0.04 15.67
CA LEU A 113 17.25 -0.48 16.59
C LEU A 113 18.54 -0.86 15.83
N SER A 114 18.40 -1.51 14.67
CA SER A 114 19.54 -1.86 13.80
C SER A 114 20.30 -0.63 13.28
N MET A 115 19.60 0.42 12.87
CA MET A 115 20.21 1.67 12.42
C MET A 115 20.95 2.39 13.56
N LEU A 116 20.39 2.39 14.77
CA LEU A 116 21.05 2.94 15.95
C LEU A 116 22.35 2.18 16.27
N ILE A 117 22.34 0.85 16.21
CA ILE A 117 23.55 0.03 16.39
C ILE A 117 24.59 0.38 15.32
N ALA A 118 24.20 0.42 14.05
CA ALA A 118 25.09 0.72 12.93
C ALA A 118 25.68 2.15 12.97
N SER A 119 25.02 3.08 13.67
CA SER A 119 25.53 4.45 13.85
C SER A 119 26.70 4.55 14.83
N LYS A 120 27.04 3.48 15.56
CA LYS A 120 28.08 3.47 16.57
C LYS A 120 29.26 2.60 16.16
N VAL A 121 30.46 3.06 16.54
CA VAL A 121 31.71 2.34 16.31
C VAL A 121 32.03 1.38 17.46
N PHE A 122 31.67 1.75 18.69
CA PHE A 122 31.97 0.96 19.90
C PHE A 122 30.72 0.33 20.49
N TRP A 123 30.85 -0.92 20.95
CA TRP A 123 29.77 -1.70 21.55
C TRP A 123 29.20 -1.07 22.82
N ASP A 124 30.06 -0.46 23.64
CA ASP A 124 29.67 0.10 24.93
C ASP A 124 29.41 1.62 24.84
N ALA A 125 29.33 2.16 23.62
CA ALA A 125 28.92 3.55 23.39
C ALA A 125 27.45 3.74 23.80
N LYS A 126 27.18 4.80 24.56
CA LYS A 126 25.83 5.21 24.95
C LYS A 126 25.08 5.81 23.75
N ILE A 127 23.87 5.32 23.52
CA ILE A 127 22.95 5.72 22.46
C ILE A 127 21.72 6.34 23.11
N SER A 128 21.29 7.51 22.65
CA SER A 128 19.94 8.03 22.95
C SER A 128 18.94 7.28 22.08
N LEU A 129 17.92 6.69 22.70
CA LEU A 129 16.85 6.03 21.95
C LEU A 129 15.93 7.08 21.33
N SER A 130 15.67 6.94 20.03
CA SER A 130 14.68 7.76 19.34
C SER A 130 13.26 7.28 19.66
N ALA A 131 12.24 8.07 19.35
CA ALA A 131 10.84 7.68 19.56
C ALA A 131 10.52 6.37 18.83
N GLU A 132 10.97 6.23 17.58
CA GLU A 132 10.73 5.04 16.76
C GLU A 132 11.43 3.80 17.32
N ALA A 133 12.59 3.96 17.99
CA ALA A 133 13.30 2.85 18.62
C ALA A 133 12.56 2.39 19.89
N ILE A 134 11.99 3.33 20.63
CA ILE A 134 11.15 3.06 21.79
C ILE A 134 9.86 2.36 21.34
N ASP A 135 9.25 2.79 20.23
CA ASP A 135 8.08 2.16 19.64
C ASP A 135 8.37 0.71 19.20
N GLU A 136 9.53 0.44 18.59
CA GLU A 136 9.96 -0.94 18.28
C GLU A 136 10.08 -1.79 19.56
N LEU A 137 10.71 -1.28 20.63
CA LEU A 137 10.81 -2.00 21.90
C LEU A 137 9.44 -2.23 22.55
N HIS A 138 8.52 -1.27 22.47
CA HIS A 138 7.15 -1.42 22.93
C HIS A 138 6.40 -2.48 22.14
N PHE A 139 6.51 -2.44 20.81
CA PHE A 139 5.94 -3.44 19.93
C PHE A 139 6.38 -4.85 20.34
N TRP A 140 7.68 -5.10 20.48
CA TRP A 140 8.17 -6.42 20.89
C TRP A 140 7.68 -6.79 22.30
N SER A 141 7.70 -5.85 23.25
CA SER A 141 7.20 -6.12 24.60
C SER A 141 5.73 -6.54 24.65
N GLN A 142 4.92 -6.17 23.65
CA GLN A 142 3.48 -6.47 23.60
C GLN A 142 3.16 -7.69 22.73
N ASN A 143 4.02 -8.04 21.78
CA ASN A 143 3.68 -9.00 20.72
C ASN A 143 4.51 -10.30 20.73
N ILE A 144 5.50 -10.45 21.62
CA ILE A 144 6.31 -11.69 21.69
C ILE A 144 5.43 -12.95 21.73
N ASP A 145 4.34 -12.94 22.48
CA ASP A 145 3.52 -14.14 22.70
C ASP A 145 2.45 -14.37 21.64
N SER A 146 2.08 -13.33 20.89
CA SER A 146 1.01 -13.39 19.88
C SER A 146 1.49 -13.67 18.47
N LEU A 147 2.81 -13.65 18.24
CA LEU A 147 3.41 -13.83 16.92
C LEU A 147 3.72 -15.29 16.57
N SER A 148 3.58 -16.21 17.52
CA SER A 148 3.74 -17.66 17.31
C SER A 148 2.49 -18.43 17.76
N PRO A 149 2.27 -19.66 17.26
CA PRO A 149 3.08 -20.41 16.29
C PRO A 149 2.83 -19.97 14.84
N ARG A 150 3.84 -20.16 13.98
CA ARG A 150 3.65 -19.99 12.53
C ARG A 150 3.24 -21.32 11.93
N VAL A 151 2.02 -21.36 11.39
CA VAL A 151 1.57 -22.49 10.58
C VAL A 151 2.39 -22.54 9.29
N ILE A 152 2.96 -23.70 9.00
CA ILE A 152 3.61 -24.01 7.73
C ILE A 152 2.50 -24.13 6.69
N SER A 153 2.35 -23.10 5.86
CA SER A 153 1.46 -23.17 4.71
C SER A 153 1.94 -24.24 3.71
N PRO A 154 1.02 -24.84 2.92
CA PRO A 154 1.43 -25.73 1.84
C PRO A 154 2.47 -25.03 0.96
N TRP A 155 3.58 -25.72 0.68
CA TRP A 155 4.70 -25.19 -0.11
C TRP A 155 4.29 -24.64 -1.48
N PHE A 156 3.17 -25.15 -2.02
CA PHE A 156 2.60 -24.73 -3.29
C PHE A 156 1.20 -24.17 -3.08
N ARG A 157 1.06 -22.86 -3.25
CA ARG A 157 -0.23 -22.17 -3.32
C ARG A 157 -0.23 -21.29 -4.57
N LEU A 158 -1.28 -21.37 -5.38
CA LEU A 158 -1.43 -20.48 -6.52
C LEU A 158 -1.89 -19.10 -6.03
N PRO A 159 -1.30 -18.00 -6.55
CA PRO A 159 -1.77 -16.67 -6.20
C PRO A 159 -3.19 -16.47 -6.71
N GLU A 160 -4.05 -15.97 -5.83
CA GLU A 160 -5.42 -15.62 -6.15
C GLU A 160 -5.48 -14.29 -6.90
N ARG A 161 -4.47 -13.43 -6.70
CA ARG A 161 -4.32 -12.15 -7.38
C ARG A 161 -2.88 -11.93 -7.79
N ILE A 162 -2.71 -11.37 -8.98
CA ILE A 162 -1.41 -10.98 -9.52
C ILE A 162 -1.43 -9.47 -9.74
N ILE A 163 -0.39 -8.80 -9.26
CA ILE A 163 -0.22 -7.36 -9.36
C ILE A 163 1.11 -7.07 -10.04
N TYR A 164 1.11 -6.11 -10.95
CA TYR A 164 2.32 -5.52 -11.50
C TYR A 164 2.38 -4.07 -11.06
N THR A 165 3.56 -3.60 -10.62
CA THR A 165 3.76 -2.22 -10.21
C THR A 165 4.94 -1.61 -10.93
N ASP A 166 4.84 -0.31 -11.20
CA ASP A 166 5.97 0.49 -11.67
C ASP A 166 5.82 1.95 -11.24
N ALA A 167 6.91 2.71 -11.28
CA ALA A 167 6.87 4.15 -11.10
C ALA A 167 7.80 4.87 -12.08
N SER A 168 7.30 5.98 -12.61
CA SER A 168 8.08 6.93 -13.40
C SER A 168 8.64 8.04 -12.50
N ASP A 169 9.20 9.07 -13.13
CA ASP A 169 9.59 10.32 -12.49
C ASP A 169 8.41 11.19 -12.04
N HIS A 170 7.20 10.97 -12.59
CA HIS A 170 6.03 11.83 -12.36
C HIS A 170 4.79 11.11 -11.80
N ALA A 171 4.70 9.78 -11.91
CA ALA A 171 3.59 9.01 -11.37
C ALA A 171 3.99 7.59 -10.95
N GLY A 172 3.11 6.97 -10.16
CA GLY A 172 3.19 5.55 -9.82
C GLY A 172 1.95 4.84 -10.31
N ALA A 173 2.13 3.59 -10.72
CA ALA A 173 1.07 2.80 -11.27
C ALA A 173 1.15 1.34 -10.80
N GLY A 174 0.02 0.67 -10.94
CA GLY A 174 0.01 -0.77 -10.96
C GLY A 174 -1.32 -1.32 -11.45
N ILE A 175 -1.27 -2.59 -11.79
CA ILE A 175 -2.33 -3.28 -12.49
C ILE A 175 -2.64 -4.54 -11.71
N LEU A 176 -3.91 -4.68 -11.32
CA LEU A 176 -4.45 -5.91 -10.79
C LEU A 176 -4.92 -6.77 -11.98
N LEU A 177 -4.26 -7.89 -12.22
CA LEU A 177 -4.71 -8.83 -13.24
C LEU A 177 -5.92 -9.61 -12.73
N ASP A 178 -7.09 -9.11 -13.07
CA ASP A 178 -8.38 -9.79 -12.95
C ASP A 178 -9.18 -9.62 -14.26
N GLU A 179 -10.43 -10.08 -14.27
CA GLU A 179 -11.32 -9.99 -15.45
C GLU A 179 -11.50 -8.54 -15.93
N SER A 180 -11.45 -7.56 -15.02
CA SER A 180 -11.55 -6.13 -15.31
C SER A 180 -10.23 -5.43 -15.56
N SER A 181 -9.10 -6.07 -15.25
CA SER A 181 -7.74 -5.51 -15.36
C SER A 181 -7.63 -4.12 -14.72
N GLU A 182 -8.05 -4.02 -13.47
CA GLU A 182 -8.14 -2.74 -12.78
C GLU A 182 -6.79 -2.05 -12.63
N THR A 183 -6.79 -0.74 -12.89
CA THR A 183 -5.59 0.07 -12.95
C THR A 183 -5.57 1.09 -11.81
N PHE A 184 -4.51 1.03 -11.01
CA PHE A 184 -4.10 2.05 -10.06
C PHE A 184 -3.13 3.02 -10.75
N HIS A 185 -3.35 4.32 -10.58
CA HIS A 185 -2.44 5.37 -11.04
C HIS A 185 -2.53 6.57 -10.12
N CYS A 186 -1.38 7.16 -9.78
CA CYS A 186 -1.33 8.34 -8.93
C CYS A 186 -0.19 9.27 -9.38
N MET A 187 -0.52 10.52 -9.67
CA MET A 187 0.47 11.56 -9.93
C MET A 187 1.24 11.93 -8.66
N TRP A 188 2.54 12.14 -8.80
CA TRP A 188 3.42 12.57 -7.72
C TRP A 188 3.29 14.06 -7.41
N ASP A 189 3.20 14.37 -6.12
CA ASP A 189 3.48 15.71 -5.61
C ASP A 189 4.98 16.06 -5.75
N ASP A 190 5.32 17.32 -5.51
CA ASP A 190 6.70 17.81 -5.64
C ASP A 190 7.66 17.09 -4.68
N PHE A 191 7.19 16.63 -3.51
CA PHE A 191 7.98 15.85 -2.57
C PHE A 191 8.36 14.48 -3.15
N ASN A 192 7.39 13.71 -3.64
CA ASN A 192 7.60 12.37 -4.18
C ASN A 192 8.42 12.41 -5.49
N LYS A 193 8.20 13.44 -6.33
CA LYS A 193 9.03 13.67 -7.54
C LYS A 193 10.51 13.80 -7.21
N ALA A 194 10.84 14.51 -6.14
CA ALA A 194 12.21 14.74 -5.70
C ALA A 194 12.91 13.52 -5.08
N GLN A 195 12.20 12.42 -4.82
CA GLN A 195 12.77 11.23 -4.20
C GLN A 195 13.52 10.33 -5.21
N SER A 196 14.22 9.31 -4.69
CA SER A 196 14.88 8.30 -5.54
C SER A 196 13.88 7.40 -6.28
N SER A 197 14.31 6.75 -7.38
CA SER A 197 13.49 5.75 -8.10
C SER A 197 12.92 4.68 -7.16
N THR A 198 13.79 4.05 -6.35
CA THR A 198 13.39 3.02 -5.38
C THR A 198 12.34 3.51 -4.39
N PHE A 199 12.40 4.79 -3.99
CA PHE A 199 11.38 5.38 -3.12
C PHE A 199 10.05 5.47 -3.86
N ARG A 200 10.02 6.02 -5.08
CA ARG A 200 8.79 6.20 -5.86
C ARG A 200 8.13 4.87 -6.19
N GLU A 201 8.93 3.84 -6.49
CA GLU A 201 8.41 2.51 -6.76
C GLU A 201 7.87 1.82 -5.50
N LEU A 202 8.54 1.92 -4.35
CA LEU A 202 7.98 1.49 -3.06
C LEU A 202 6.71 2.26 -2.71
N LYS A 203 6.65 3.56 -3.03
CA LYS A 203 5.48 4.40 -2.81
C LYS A 203 4.32 3.95 -3.70
N ALA A 204 4.57 3.55 -4.94
CA ALA A 204 3.56 2.97 -5.81
C ALA A 204 2.98 1.67 -5.22
N VAL A 205 3.82 0.78 -4.70
CA VAL A 205 3.37 -0.44 -3.98
C VAL A 205 2.51 -0.07 -2.77
N GLU A 206 2.97 0.86 -1.93
CA GLU A 206 2.24 1.31 -0.73
C GLU A 206 0.84 1.84 -1.08
N LEU A 207 0.76 2.77 -2.04
CA LEU A 207 -0.50 3.40 -2.41
C LEU A 207 -1.44 2.43 -3.11
N LEU A 208 -0.92 1.53 -3.95
CA LEU A 208 -1.72 0.51 -4.61
C LEU A 208 -2.37 -0.41 -3.58
N LEU A 209 -1.60 -0.95 -2.65
CA LEU A 209 -2.14 -1.86 -1.62
C LEU A 209 -3.16 -1.16 -0.73
N LYS A 210 -2.96 0.11 -0.39
CA LYS A 210 -3.94 0.91 0.36
C LYS A 210 -5.23 1.14 -0.44
N THR A 211 -5.10 1.38 -1.74
CA THR A 211 -6.25 1.66 -2.61
C THR A 211 -7.06 0.41 -2.91
N MET A 212 -6.37 -0.71 -3.15
CA MET A 212 -6.98 -1.99 -3.54
C MET A 212 -7.18 -2.94 -2.36
N GLY A 213 -6.92 -2.50 -1.13
CA GLY A 213 -6.88 -3.36 0.05
C GLY A 213 -8.12 -4.24 0.22
N SER A 214 -9.33 -3.66 0.08
CA SER A 214 -10.59 -4.41 0.16
C SER A 214 -10.75 -5.47 -0.93
N LYS A 215 -10.16 -5.27 -2.11
CA LYS A 215 -10.17 -6.25 -3.21
C LYS A 215 -9.13 -7.34 -3.03
N LEU A 216 -8.09 -7.07 -2.26
CA LEU A 216 -7.00 -8.00 -1.94
C LEU A 216 -7.21 -8.70 -0.59
N GLU A 217 -8.24 -8.32 0.15
CA GLU A 217 -8.48 -8.77 1.52
C GLU A 217 -8.60 -10.30 1.60
N ASN A 218 -7.89 -10.89 2.57
CA ASN A 218 -7.84 -12.34 2.82
C ASN A 218 -7.29 -13.19 1.66
N LYS A 219 -6.52 -12.59 0.74
CA LYS A 219 -6.00 -13.30 -0.45
C LYS A 219 -4.50 -13.51 -0.40
N PHE A 220 -4.05 -14.58 -1.07
CA PHE A 220 -2.65 -14.73 -1.48
C PHE A 220 -2.38 -13.92 -2.74
N VAL A 221 -1.51 -12.90 -2.62
CA VAL A 221 -1.22 -11.91 -3.65
C VAL A 221 0.23 -12.04 -4.11
N LYS A 222 0.42 -12.19 -5.43
CA LYS A 222 1.74 -12.13 -6.06
C LYS A 222 1.96 -10.76 -6.68
N LEU A 223 2.95 -10.01 -6.19
CA LEU A 223 3.33 -8.71 -6.73
C LEU A 223 4.66 -8.79 -7.49
N TYR A 224 4.66 -8.25 -8.69
CA TYR A 224 5.82 -8.13 -9.56
C TYR A 224 6.27 -6.68 -9.69
N SER A 225 7.59 -6.47 -9.61
CA SER A 225 8.26 -5.20 -9.88
C SER A 225 9.58 -5.49 -10.59
N ASP A 226 10.02 -4.58 -11.45
CA ASP A 226 11.30 -4.69 -12.15
C ASP A 226 12.50 -4.14 -11.34
N ASN A 227 12.29 -3.77 -10.08
CA ASN A 227 13.35 -3.28 -9.18
C ASN A 227 13.60 -4.22 -8.01
N GLN A 228 14.76 -4.86 -8.03
CA GLN A 228 15.18 -5.80 -6.98
C GLN A 228 15.27 -5.15 -5.59
N ASN A 229 15.54 -3.85 -5.49
CA ASN A 229 15.55 -3.16 -4.20
C ASN A 229 14.15 -3.11 -3.59
N VAL A 230 13.11 -2.88 -4.40
CA VAL A 230 11.71 -2.89 -3.94
C VAL A 230 11.38 -4.27 -3.36
N ILE A 231 11.68 -5.34 -4.12
CA ILE A 231 11.46 -6.73 -3.68
C ILE A 231 12.17 -6.99 -2.35
N ARG A 232 13.44 -6.61 -2.25
CA ARG A 232 14.23 -6.80 -1.03
C ARG A 232 13.65 -6.02 0.14
N ILE A 233 13.33 -4.74 -0.05
CA ILE A 233 12.85 -3.86 1.01
C ILE A 233 11.48 -4.29 1.52
N VAL A 234 10.56 -4.75 0.66
CA VAL A 234 9.27 -5.28 1.13
C VAL A 234 9.45 -6.53 2.00
N GLN A 235 10.42 -7.39 1.67
CA GLN A 235 10.68 -8.62 2.43
C GLN A 235 11.37 -8.41 3.77
N VAL A 236 12.22 -7.37 3.90
CA VAL A 236 13.09 -7.22 5.08
C VAL A 236 13.16 -5.82 5.67
N GLY A 237 12.59 -4.80 5.04
CA GLY A 237 12.78 -3.41 5.42
C GLY A 237 14.09 -2.81 4.88
N SER A 238 14.43 -1.60 5.33
CA SER A 238 15.55 -0.81 4.82
C SER A 238 16.34 -0.11 5.93
N MET A 239 17.64 0.04 5.74
CA MET A 239 18.48 0.88 6.63
C MET A 239 18.40 2.38 6.29
N LYS A 240 17.52 2.77 5.36
CA LYS A 240 17.22 4.18 5.05
C LYS A 240 15.83 4.50 5.59
N SER A 241 15.76 5.40 6.57
CA SER A 241 14.51 5.76 7.26
C SER A 241 13.33 6.03 6.31
N PRO A 242 13.44 6.83 5.22
CA PRO A 242 12.31 7.05 4.31
C PRO A 242 11.77 5.77 3.66
N LEU A 243 12.66 4.84 3.28
CA LEU A 243 12.27 3.56 2.68
C LEU A 243 11.73 2.59 3.73
N GLN A 244 12.24 2.66 4.96
CA GLN A 244 11.74 1.86 6.07
C GLN A 244 10.31 2.25 6.45
N CYS A 245 9.98 3.54 6.45
CA CYS A 245 8.62 4.01 6.67
C CYS A 245 7.65 3.44 5.63
N LEU A 246 8.06 3.38 4.34
CA LEU A 246 7.25 2.76 3.28
C LEU A 246 7.10 1.25 3.50
N ALA A 247 8.20 0.54 3.81
CA ALA A 247 8.15 -0.90 4.08
C ALA A 247 7.23 -1.24 5.26
N PHE A 248 7.29 -0.44 6.33
CA PHE A 248 6.42 -0.57 7.50
C PHE A 248 4.95 -0.32 7.13
N SER A 249 4.68 0.72 6.35
CA SER A 249 3.33 1.04 5.86
C SER A 249 2.75 -0.07 4.98
N ILE A 250 3.56 -0.63 4.07
CA ILE A 250 3.19 -1.79 3.23
C ILE A 250 2.86 -3.00 4.11
N PHE A 251 3.72 -3.32 5.07
CA PHE A 251 3.51 -4.44 5.98
C PHE A 251 2.22 -4.29 6.80
N ASN A 252 1.99 -3.11 7.39
CA ASN A 252 0.77 -2.84 8.16
C ASN A 252 -0.48 -2.87 7.29
N THR A 253 -0.38 -2.43 6.03
CA THR A 253 -1.50 -2.55 5.08
C THR A 253 -1.82 -4.01 4.82
N CYS A 254 -0.80 -4.86 4.66
CA CYS A 254 -1.00 -6.30 4.51
C CYS A 254 -1.63 -6.92 5.76
N LEU A 255 -1.21 -6.54 6.96
CA LEU A 255 -1.83 -7.01 8.20
C LEU A 255 -3.30 -6.57 8.32
N LEU A 256 -3.58 -5.29 8.02
CA LEU A 256 -4.93 -4.72 8.13
C LEU A 256 -5.95 -5.46 7.27
N PHE A 257 -5.57 -5.79 6.03
CA PHE A 257 -6.43 -6.49 5.08
C PHE A 257 -6.18 -8.02 5.05
N ASN A 258 -5.37 -8.55 5.98
CA ASN A 258 -4.97 -9.96 5.99
C ASN A 258 -4.49 -10.47 4.61
N ILE A 259 -3.62 -9.69 3.96
CA ILE A 259 -3.04 -10.01 2.65
C ILE A 259 -1.77 -10.85 2.87
N ASP A 260 -1.73 -12.05 2.29
CA ASP A 260 -0.52 -12.85 2.19
C ASP A 260 0.26 -12.40 0.94
N LEU A 261 1.19 -11.48 1.13
CA LEU A 261 1.93 -10.84 0.04
C LEU A 261 3.23 -11.58 -0.29
N SER A 262 3.32 -12.10 -1.52
CA SER A 262 4.57 -12.57 -2.13
C SER A 262 5.06 -11.59 -3.18
N VAL A 263 6.31 -11.14 -3.06
CA VAL A 263 6.95 -10.26 -4.05
C VAL A 263 7.97 -11.02 -4.89
N ALA A 264 8.06 -10.70 -6.18
CA ALA A 264 9.07 -11.24 -7.08
C ALA A 264 9.57 -10.19 -8.09
N TRP A 265 10.86 -10.27 -8.40
CA TRP A 265 11.42 -9.47 -9.48
C TRP A 265 11.01 -10.03 -10.84
N VAL A 266 10.78 -9.14 -11.80
CA VAL A 266 10.50 -9.49 -13.19
C VAL A 266 11.34 -8.63 -14.14
N PRO A 267 11.84 -9.13 -15.28
CA PRO A 267 12.51 -8.28 -16.26
C PRO A 267 11.59 -7.14 -16.73
N ARG A 268 12.16 -5.96 -16.98
CA ARG A 268 11.41 -4.78 -17.45
C ARG A 268 10.56 -5.05 -18.71
N LEU A 269 11.07 -5.90 -19.62
CA LEU A 269 10.36 -6.34 -20.83
C LEU A 269 9.08 -7.15 -20.55
N GLN A 270 8.91 -7.63 -19.33
CA GLN A 270 7.70 -8.34 -18.88
C GLN A 270 6.84 -7.46 -17.95
N ASN A 271 7.27 -6.24 -17.64
CA ASN A 271 6.54 -5.25 -16.84
C ASN A 271 5.97 -4.10 -17.71
N CYS A 272 5.85 -4.29 -19.02
CA CYS A 272 5.55 -3.23 -19.99
C CYS A 272 4.22 -2.51 -19.71
N THR A 273 3.20 -3.23 -19.26
CA THR A 273 1.89 -2.61 -19.02
C THR A 273 1.94 -1.66 -17.82
N ALA A 274 2.56 -2.07 -16.71
CA ALA A 274 2.73 -1.18 -15.56
C ALA A 274 3.65 0.00 -15.88
N ASP A 275 4.71 -0.21 -16.67
CA ASP A 275 5.61 0.85 -17.14
C ASP A 275 4.95 1.84 -18.12
N PHE A 276 4.00 1.36 -18.94
CA PHE A 276 3.19 2.23 -19.79
C PHE A 276 2.25 3.10 -18.94
N VAL A 277 1.53 2.50 -17.99
CA VAL A 277 0.60 3.23 -17.12
C VAL A 277 1.36 4.20 -16.21
N SER A 278 2.53 3.84 -15.67
CA SER A 278 3.34 4.72 -14.81
C SER A 278 3.81 5.98 -15.55
N LYS A 279 3.89 5.94 -16.88
CA LYS A 279 4.22 7.07 -17.76
C LYS A 279 3.00 7.82 -18.27
N PHE A 280 1.79 7.40 -17.91
CA PHE A 280 0.60 8.16 -18.22
C PHE A 280 0.62 9.47 -17.46
N PHE A 281 0.47 10.57 -18.20
CA PHE A 281 0.42 11.92 -17.65
C PHE A 281 -0.98 12.49 -17.84
N ASP A 282 -1.67 12.79 -16.74
CA ASP A 282 -2.98 13.43 -16.79
C ASP A 282 -2.81 14.95 -16.97
N PHE A 283 -3.11 15.46 -18.17
CA PHE A 283 -3.04 16.88 -18.50
C PHE A 283 -4.30 17.65 -18.03
N ASP A 284 -5.36 16.94 -17.67
CA ASP A 284 -6.66 17.49 -17.31
C ASP A 284 -6.94 17.40 -15.80
N ASP A 285 -5.94 17.08 -14.96
CA ASP A 285 -6.08 16.94 -13.49
C ASP A 285 -6.10 18.27 -12.71
N TRP A 286 -6.31 19.39 -13.40
CA TRP A 286 -6.47 20.71 -12.79
C TRP A 286 -7.73 20.75 -11.92
N GLY A 287 -7.74 21.65 -10.94
CA GLY A 287 -8.83 21.75 -9.98
C GLY A 287 -9.31 23.18 -9.76
N ILE A 288 -10.23 23.35 -8.81
CA ILE A 288 -10.73 24.65 -8.39
C ILE A 288 -10.17 25.03 -7.01
N HIS A 289 -9.85 26.29 -6.82
CA HIS A 289 -9.32 26.78 -5.55
C HIS A 289 -10.31 26.58 -4.40
N GLN A 290 -9.84 26.10 -3.24
CA GLN A 290 -10.70 25.70 -2.12
C GLN A 290 -11.64 26.81 -1.64
N ARG A 291 -11.19 28.07 -1.68
CA ARG A 291 -12.01 29.25 -1.36
C ARG A 291 -13.24 29.41 -2.27
N ILE A 292 -13.10 29.09 -3.56
CA ILE A 292 -14.17 29.18 -4.55
C ILE A 292 -15.15 28.03 -4.33
N PHE A 293 -14.64 26.81 -4.15
CA PHE A 293 -15.45 25.66 -3.76
C PHE A 293 -16.30 25.97 -2.51
N ARG A 294 -15.68 26.46 -1.42
CA ARG A 294 -16.37 26.81 -0.17
C ARG A 294 -17.44 27.90 -0.34
N TYR A 295 -17.27 28.80 -1.29
CA TYR A 295 -18.29 29.81 -1.60
C TYR A 295 -19.53 29.14 -2.21
N PHE A 296 -19.34 28.29 -3.22
CA PHE A 296 -20.45 27.60 -3.87
C PHE A 296 -21.08 26.50 -3.02
N ASP A 297 -20.31 25.87 -2.14
CA ASP A 297 -20.84 24.88 -1.19
C ASP A 297 -21.79 25.56 -0.17
N LYS A 298 -21.54 26.82 0.18
CA LYS A 298 -22.50 27.62 0.97
C LYS A 298 -23.73 28.07 0.17
N LEU A 299 -23.56 28.32 -1.12
CA LEU A 299 -24.62 28.86 -1.97
C LEU A 299 -25.59 27.79 -2.48
N TRP A 300 -25.04 26.66 -2.96
CA TRP A 300 -25.78 25.59 -3.63
C TRP A 300 -25.46 24.18 -3.09
N GLY A 301 -24.61 24.09 -2.07
CA GLY A 301 -24.31 22.84 -1.38
C GLY A 301 -25.35 22.48 -0.31
N PRO A 302 -25.02 21.52 0.58
CA PRO A 302 -23.75 20.80 0.61
C PRO A 302 -23.58 19.93 -0.64
N PHE A 303 -22.37 19.92 -1.21
CA PHE A 303 -22.04 18.97 -2.27
C PHE A 303 -21.74 17.59 -1.68
N THR A 304 -22.34 16.56 -2.25
CA THR A 304 -22.23 15.18 -1.75
C THR A 304 -21.25 14.34 -2.54
N CYS A 305 -20.93 14.74 -3.77
CA CYS A 305 -20.03 14.02 -4.65
C CYS A 305 -19.17 14.97 -5.50
N ASP A 306 -17.89 14.66 -5.67
CA ASP A 306 -16.98 15.36 -6.58
C ASP A 306 -16.67 14.48 -7.80
N LEU A 307 -17.09 14.94 -8.97
CA LEU A 307 -16.98 14.23 -10.23
C LEU A 307 -15.76 14.71 -11.01
N PHE A 308 -14.99 13.76 -11.56
CA PHE A 308 -13.76 13.99 -12.34
C PHE A 308 -12.59 14.52 -11.51
N ALA A 309 -12.54 14.17 -10.23
CA ALA A 309 -11.48 14.58 -9.32
C ALA A 309 -10.32 13.55 -9.28
N SER A 310 -9.18 13.99 -8.77
CA SER A 310 -8.03 13.15 -8.45
C SER A 310 -7.77 13.17 -6.93
N SER A 311 -6.90 12.28 -6.46
CA SER A 311 -6.43 12.29 -5.06
C SER A 311 -5.77 13.60 -4.63
N ASN A 312 -5.37 14.45 -5.58
CA ASN A 312 -4.71 15.72 -5.33
C ASN A 312 -5.67 16.92 -5.31
N ASN A 313 -6.85 16.82 -5.93
CA ASN A 313 -7.72 17.98 -6.14
C ASN A 313 -9.15 17.85 -5.59
N TYR A 314 -9.55 16.66 -5.11
CA TYR A 314 -10.90 16.39 -4.60
C TYR A 314 -11.34 17.39 -3.52
N LYS A 315 -12.65 17.66 -3.49
CA LYS A 315 -13.27 18.65 -2.59
C LYS A 315 -14.15 18.05 -1.52
N VAL A 316 -14.66 16.85 -1.75
CA VAL A 316 -15.51 16.11 -0.81
C VAL A 316 -15.08 14.66 -0.72
N ALA A 317 -15.43 13.99 0.37
CA ALA A 317 -14.95 12.63 0.66
C ALA A 317 -15.35 11.60 -0.42
N LYS A 318 -16.56 11.71 -0.97
CA LYS A 318 -17.01 10.87 -2.09
C LYS A 318 -16.61 11.52 -3.40
N TYR A 319 -15.62 10.94 -4.08
CA TYR A 319 -15.18 11.45 -5.38
C TYR A 319 -14.92 10.30 -6.37
N TYR A 320 -15.06 10.60 -7.67
CA TYR A 320 -14.77 9.65 -8.75
C TYR A 320 -13.61 10.14 -9.59
N SER A 321 -12.66 9.24 -9.84
CA SER A 321 -11.38 9.51 -10.51
C SER A 321 -11.24 8.77 -11.83
N LEU A 322 -10.24 9.16 -12.63
CA LEU A 322 -9.93 8.48 -13.90
C LEU A 322 -9.42 7.05 -13.66
N PHE A 323 -8.52 6.88 -12.67
CA PHE A 323 -7.97 5.60 -12.25
C PHE A 323 -8.19 5.40 -10.76
N TRP A 324 -7.99 4.17 -10.27
CA TRP A 324 -8.03 3.91 -8.84
C TRP A 324 -6.91 4.70 -8.16
N THR A 325 -7.29 5.58 -7.23
CA THR A 325 -6.39 6.42 -6.43
C THR A 325 -6.77 6.32 -4.96
N PRO A 326 -5.88 6.67 -4.02
CA PRO A 326 -6.18 6.55 -2.59
C PRO A 326 -7.45 7.34 -2.21
N GLY A 327 -8.45 6.65 -1.67
CA GLY A 327 -9.70 7.24 -1.19
C GLY A 327 -10.78 7.48 -2.26
N THR A 328 -10.55 7.10 -3.52
CA THR A 328 -11.60 7.24 -4.55
C THR A 328 -12.79 6.34 -4.26
N SER A 329 -14.00 6.82 -4.55
CA SER A 329 -15.24 6.04 -4.42
C SER A 329 -15.53 5.20 -5.67
N GLY A 330 -14.78 5.41 -6.74
CA GLY A 330 -14.85 4.61 -7.96
C GLY A 330 -14.12 5.25 -9.12
N VAL A 331 -13.92 4.46 -10.17
CA VAL A 331 -13.38 4.94 -11.44
C VAL A 331 -14.50 5.17 -12.45
N ASP A 332 -14.19 5.95 -13.48
CA ASP A 332 -15.13 6.38 -14.53
C ASP A 332 -16.40 7.00 -13.95
N ALA A 333 -16.42 8.33 -13.80
CA ALA A 333 -17.57 9.05 -13.30
C ALA A 333 -18.88 8.72 -14.05
N PHE A 334 -18.81 8.35 -15.34
CA PHE A 334 -19.98 8.00 -16.15
C PHE A 334 -20.50 6.57 -15.91
N ALA A 335 -19.82 5.75 -15.12
CA ALA A 335 -20.29 4.43 -14.73
C ALA A 335 -21.26 4.47 -13.53
N HIS A 336 -21.45 5.64 -12.92
CA HIS A 336 -22.22 5.81 -11.69
C HIS A 336 -23.50 6.61 -11.92
N ASN A 337 -24.55 6.32 -11.14
CA ASN A 337 -25.78 7.10 -11.17
C ASN A 337 -25.64 8.36 -10.32
N TRP A 338 -25.91 9.54 -10.91
CA TRP A 338 -25.78 10.84 -10.25
C TRP A 338 -27.10 11.38 -9.67
N ALA A 339 -28.23 10.67 -9.84
CA ALA A 339 -29.57 11.14 -9.50
C ALA A 339 -29.74 11.55 -8.02
N LEU A 340 -29.08 10.84 -7.12
CA LEU A 340 -29.19 11.05 -5.66
C LEU A 340 -28.13 12.00 -5.10
N GLU A 341 -27.30 12.57 -5.97
CA GLU A 341 -26.18 13.41 -5.58
C GLU A 341 -26.46 14.89 -5.85
N ASN A 342 -25.85 15.75 -5.05
CA ASN A 342 -25.62 17.15 -5.38
C ASN A 342 -24.14 17.30 -5.75
N SER A 343 -23.82 17.18 -7.03
CA SER A 343 -22.43 16.99 -7.46
C SER A 343 -21.68 18.30 -7.69
N TRP A 344 -20.42 18.34 -7.28
CA TRP A 344 -19.41 19.28 -7.77
C TRP A 344 -18.76 18.68 -9.03
N ILE A 345 -18.74 19.42 -10.14
CA ILE A 345 -18.46 18.83 -11.46
C ILE A 345 -17.44 19.68 -12.22
N VAL A 346 -16.23 19.14 -12.36
CA VAL A 346 -15.09 19.80 -13.01
C VAL A 346 -14.51 18.86 -14.06
N PRO A 347 -15.21 18.63 -15.19
CA PRO A 347 -14.77 17.66 -16.16
C PRO A 347 -13.63 18.22 -17.02
N PRO A 348 -12.75 17.35 -17.55
CA PRO A 348 -11.91 17.67 -18.70
C PRO A 348 -12.73 18.34 -19.80
N VAL A 349 -12.15 19.35 -20.48
CA VAL A 349 -12.91 20.19 -21.42
C VAL A 349 -13.58 19.37 -22.52
N HIS A 350 -12.89 18.34 -23.01
CA HIS A 350 -13.38 17.46 -24.06
C HIS A 350 -14.56 16.58 -23.61
N LEU A 351 -14.79 16.42 -22.30
CA LEU A 351 -15.89 15.65 -21.72
C LEU A 351 -17.13 16.47 -21.38
N ILE A 352 -17.05 17.82 -21.37
CA ILE A 352 -18.16 18.70 -20.96
C ILE A 352 -19.49 18.34 -21.65
N ASN A 353 -19.48 18.11 -22.97
CA ASN A 353 -20.70 17.78 -23.71
C ASN A 353 -21.32 16.46 -23.22
N ARG A 354 -20.50 15.42 -23.03
CA ARG A 354 -20.93 14.14 -22.47
C ARG A 354 -21.43 14.30 -21.03
N THR A 355 -20.78 15.12 -20.22
CA THR A 355 -21.17 15.45 -18.85
C THR A 355 -22.56 16.08 -18.78
N ILE A 356 -22.88 17.05 -19.64
CA ILE A 356 -24.20 17.67 -19.67
C ILE A 356 -25.28 16.65 -20.08
N ARG A 357 -25.03 15.87 -21.12
CA ARG A 357 -25.97 14.81 -21.55
C ARG A 357 -26.22 13.80 -20.44
N TYR A 358 -25.18 13.43 -19.70
CA TYR A 358 -25.28 12.46 -18.63
C TYR A 358 -25.96 13.03 -17.38
N LEU A 359 -25.76 14.32 -17.06
CA LEU A 359 -26.53 15.03 -16.03
C LEU A 359 -28.04 14.97 -16.32
N ILE A 360 -28.43 15.23 -17.57
CA ILE A 360 -29.83 15.17 -18.01
C ILE A 360 -30.34 13.73 -17.95
N PHE A 361 -29.57 12.77 -18.49
CA PHE A 361 -29.92 11.35 -18.47
C PHE A 361 -30.17 10.81 -17.05
N CYS A 362 -29.28 11.15 -16.11
CA CYS A 362 -29.41 10.75 -14.71
C CYS A 362 -30.46 11.57 -13.94
N ARG A 363 -31.06 12.61 -14.53
CA ARG A 363 -31.92 13.58 -13.82
C ARG A 363 -31.26 14.18 -12.59
N ALA A 364 -29.96 14.44 -12.70
CA ALA A 364 -29.10 14.79 -11.59
C ALA A 364 -29.10 16.30 -11.29
N LYS A 365 -28.62 16.65 -10.10
CA LYS A 365 -28.38 18.03 -9.67
C LYS A 365 -26.89 18.25 -9.41
N GLY A 366 -26.41 19.45 -9.66
CA GLY A 366 -25.00 19.74 -9.41
C GLY A 366 -24.58 21.12 -9.86
N VAL A 367 -23.28 21.36 -9.77
CA VAL A 367 -22.63 22.57 -10.23
C VAL A 367 -21.57 22.19 -11.23
N LEU A 368 -21.80 22.60 -12.47
CA LEU A 368 -20.90 22.36 -13.58
C LEU A 368 -20.06 23.61 -13.85
N ILE A 369 -18.75 23.43 -13.86
CA ILE A 369 -17.79 24.50 -14.11
C ILE A 369 -17.23 24.35 -15.51
N VAL A 370 -17.34 25.40 -16.31
CA VAL A 370 -16.88 25.40 -17.71
C VAL A 370 -16.25 26.74 -18.08
N PRO A 371 -15.21 26.74 -18.93
CA PRO A 371 -14.80 27.95 -19.62
C PRO A 371 -15.94 28.52 -20.47
N LYS A 372 -16.02 29.85 -20.60
CA LYS A 372 -16.99 30.50 -21.48
C LYS A 372 -16.43 30.63 -22.89
N TRP A 373 -16.43 29.52 -23.64
CA TRP A 373 -15.96 29.51 -25.03
C TRP A 373 -17.12 29.28 -26.01
N ILE A 374 -17.59 30.37 -26.60
CA ILE A 374 -18.76 30.36 -27.50
C ILE A 374 -18.53 29.45 -28.73
N SER A 375 -17.29 29.37 -29.21
CA SER A 375 -16.91 28.54 -30.36
C SER A 375 -16.63 27.07 -30.00
N ALA A 376 -16.72 26.68 -28.73
CA ALA A 376 -16.43 25.30 -28.31
C ALA A 376 -17.61 24.37 -28.62
N SER A 377 -17.31 23.10 -28.90
CA SER A 377 -18.29 22.07 -29.27
C SER A 377 -19.34 21.77 -28.19
N TYR A 378 -19.06 22.11 -26.92
CA TYR A 378 -20.02 21.96 -25.83
C TYR A 378 -20.95 23.17 -25.68
N TRP A 379 -20.66 24.33 -26.29
CA TRP A 379 -21.45 25.53 -26.11
C TRP A 379 -22.93 25.35 -26.51
N PRO A 380 -23.26 24.68 -27.64
CA PRO A 380 -24.66 24.39 -27.99
C PRO A 380 -25.36 23.41 -27.05
N SER A 381 -24.64 22.79 -26.10
CA SER A 381 -25.23 21.94 -25.05
C SER A 381 -25.57 22.74 -23.79
N ILE A 382 -25.24 24.03 -23.73
CA ILE A 382 -25.49 24.91 -22.58
C ILE A 382 -26.57 25.94 -22.90
N VAL A 383 -26.71 26.33 -24.17
CA VAL A 383 -27.69 27.32 -24.64
C VAL A 383 -28.61 26.77 -25.72
N ASP A 384 -29.81 27.32 -25.82
CA ASP A 384 -30.76 27.06 -26.90
C ASP A 384 -30.41 27.84 -28.20
N MET A 385 -31.23 27.67 -29.24
CA MET A 385 -31.04 28.37 -30.53
C MET A 385 -31.12 29.90 -30.43
N ASN A 386 -31.72 30.43 -29.36
CA ASN A 386 -31.83 31.87 -29.09
C ASN A 386 -30.70 32.39 -28.18
N GLY A 387 -29.75 31.53 -27.80
CA GLY A 387 -28.65 31.87 -26.89
C GLY A 387 -29.06 31.95 -25.42
N LYS A 388 -30.26 31.47 -25.03
CA LYS A 388 -30.68 31.38 -23.64
C LYS A 388 -30.16 30.08 -23.02
N TYR A 389 -29.77 30.10 -21.74
CA TYR A 389 -29.40 28.89 -21.04
C TYR A 389 -30.54 27.86 -21.05
N LEU A 390 -30.19 26.57 -21.15
CA LEU A 390 -31.17 25.49 -21.08
C LEU A 390 -31.98 25.55 -19.79
N SER A 391 -33.24 25.10 -19.81
CA SER A 391 -34.14 25.18 -18.64
C SER A 391 -33.66 24.39 -17.42
N CYS A 392 -32.79 23.39 -17.60
CA CYS A 392 -32.14 22.68 -16.50
C CYS A 392 -31.02 23.48 -15.82
N ILE A 393 -30.60 24.61 -16.38
CA ILE A 393 -29.67 25.55 -15.75
C ILE A 393 -30.51 26.59 -15.01
N VAL A 394 -30.66 26.39 -13.70
CA VAL A 394 -31.60 27.17 -12.87
C VAL A 394 -30.96 28.43 -12.26
N ASP A 395 -29.63 28.48 -12.20
CA ASP A 395 -28.87 29.62 -11.70
C ASP A 395 -27.43 29.59 -12.28
N TYR A 396 -26.71 30.71 -12.26
CA TYR A 396 -25.32 30.76 -12.69
C TYR A 396 -24.54 31.95 -12.13
N VAL A 397 -23.22 31.78 -12.05
CA VAL A 397 -22.27 32.87 -11.77
C VAL A 397 -21.21 32.91 -12.86
N GLU A 398 -20.95 34.10 -13.40
CA GLU A 398 -19.89 34.33 -14.39
C GLU A 398 -18.70 35.08 -13.76
N TYR A 399 -17.53 34.46 -13.79
CA TYR A 399 -16.27 35.13 -13.48
C TYR A 399 -15.67 35.68 -14.77
N LYS A 400 -15.86 36.98 -15.02
CA LYS A 400 -15.31 37.63 -16.21
C LYS A 400 -13.77 37.60 -16.26
N TYR A 401 -13.14 37.75 -15.10
CA TYR A 401 -11.70 37.73 -14.89
C TYR A 401 -11.36 36.77 -13.73
N PRO A 402 -11.25 35.46 -13.98
CA PRO A 402 -11.05 34.47 -12.93
C PRO A 402 -9.58 34.45 -12.48
N THR A 403 -9.23 35.35 -11.55
CA THR A 403 -7.91 35.38 -10.91
C THR A 403 -7.84 34.39 -9.75
N ASN A 404 -6.83 33.51 -9.74
CA ASN A 404 -6.66 32.45 -8.73
C ASN A 404 -7.94 31.62 -8.54
N PHE A 405 -8.57 31.27 -9.67
CA PHE A 405 -9.79 30.46 -9.71
C PHE A 405 -9.44 28.97 -9.75
N PHE A 406 -8.50 28.59 -10.61
CA PHE A 406 -8.01 27.23 -10.76
C PHE A 406 -6.86 26.93 -9.79
N THR A 407 -6.72 25.67 -9.43
CA THR A 407 -5.50 25.11 -8.84
C THR A 407 -4.77 24.34 -9.94
N PRO A 408 -3.48 24.64 -10.18
CA PRO A 408 -2.69 23.90 -11.15
C PRO A 408 -2.76 22.40 -10.88
N GLY A 409 -2.96 21.63 -11.95
CA GLY A 409 -2.79 20.19 -11.94
C GLY A 409 -1.31 19.81 -11.98
N SER A 410 -1.05 18.56 -12.34
CA SER A 410 0.29 18.03 -12.55
C SER A 410 1.00 18.71 -13.73
N ASP A 411 0.25 19.08 -14.78
CA ASP A 411 0.77 19.87 -15.89
C ASP A 411 0.82 21.37 -15.55
N LYS A 412 2.03 21.88 -15.29
CA LYS A 412 2.26 23.30 -15.03
C LYS A 412 2.17 24.16 -16.30
N SER A 413 2.14 23.56 -17.50
CA SER A 413 1.96 24.26 -18.78
C SER A 413 0.50 24.41 -19.21
N SER A 414 -0.42 23.77 -18.49
CA SER A 414 -1.86 23.86 -18.75
C SER A 414 -2.35 25.31 -18.69
N ILE A 415 -3.31 25.65 -19.57
CA ILE A 415 -3.99 26.96 -19.54
C ILE A 415 -4.67 27.22 -18.18
N PHE A 416 -5.05 26.16 -17.47
CA PHE A 416 -5.65 26.20 -16.14
C PHE A 416 -4.62 26.33 -15.00
N ALA A 417 -3.32 26.26 -15.30
CA ALA A 417 -2.25 26.48 -14.32
C ALA A 417 -1.86 27.97 -14.15
N THR A 418 -2.50 28.87 -14.91
CA THR A 418 -2.20 30.31 -14.90
C THR A 418 -2.88 31.04 -13.73
N GLN A 419 -2.20 32.05 -13.16
CA GLN A 419 -2.79 32.90 -12.11
C GLN A 419 -4.01 33.69 -12.62
N THR A 420 -3.99 34.07 -13.89
CA THR A 420 -5.04 34.80 -14.58
C THR A 420 -5.46 34.04 -15.83
N PHE A 421 -6.57 33.32 -15.74
CA PHE A 421 -7.15 32.64 -16.90
C PHE A 421 -7.70 33.68 -17.88
N GLN A 422 -7.35 33.56 -19.16
CA GLN A 422 -7.60 34.60 -20.17
C GLN A 422 -9.05 34.66 -20.68
N SER A 423 -9.92 33.78 -20.19
CA SER A 423 -11.32 33.73 -20.58
C SER A 423 -12.22 33.80 -19.35
N SER A 424 -13.50 34.06 -19.55
CA SER A 424 -14.47 34.00 -18.47
C SER A 424 -14.77 32.55 -18.10
N VAL A 425 -15.14 32.31 -16.85
CA VAL A 425 -15.56 30.98 -16.37
C VAL A 425 -17.01 31.06 -15.93
N LEU A 426 -17.80 30.09 -16.36
CA LEU A 426 -19.19 29.91 -15.93
C LEU A 426 -19.24 28.83 -14.86
N VAL A 427 -19.92 29.16 -13.76
CA VAL A 427 -20.33 28.22 -12.74
C VAL A 427 -21.84 28.06 -12.85
N LEU A 428 -22.28 26.95 -13.41
CA LEU A 428 -23.66 26.72 -13.80
C LEU A 428 -24.34 25.79 -12.77
N ARG A 429 -25.43 26.24 -12.16
CA ARG A 429 -26.26 25.41 -11.29
C ARG A 429 -27.23 24.60 -12.15
N PHE A 430 -27.03 23.29 -12.17
CA PHE A 430 -27.89 22.35 -12.88
C PHE A 430 -28.90 21.70 -11.92
N ASP A 431 -30.16 21.62 -12.38
CA ASP A 431 -31.21 20.80 -11.81
C ASP A 431 -32.03 20.15 -12.95
N ALA A 432 -31.68 18.91 -13.30
CA ALA A 432 -32.39 18.13 -14.31
C ALA A 432 -33.45 17.20 -13.70
N SER A 433 -33.80 17.36 -12.43
CA SER A 433 -34.74 16.44 -11.75
C SER A 433 -36.17 16.50 -12.28
N SER A 434 -36.53 17.59 -12.94
CA SER A 434 -37.86 17.84 -13.51
C SER A 434 -37.97 17.55 -15.01
N MET A 435 -36.90 17.06 -15.65
CA MET A 435 -36.85 16.76 -17.09
C MET A 435 -37.26 15.33 -17.48
#